data_AF-A0AAX2ADC5-F1
#
_entry.id   AF-A0AAX2ADC5-F1
#
_cell.length_a   1.000
_cell.length_b   1.000
_cell.length_c   1.000
_cell.angle_alpha   90.00
_cell.angle_beta   90.00
_cell.angle_gamma   90.00
#
_symmetry.space_group_name_H-M   'P 1'
#
loop_
_entity.id
_entity.type
_entity.pdbx_description
1 polymer ?
#
loop_
_entity_poly.entity_id
_entity_poly.type
_entity_poly.pdbx_seq_one_letter_code
_entity_poly.pdbx_strand_id
1 'polypeptide(L)'
;MSLSLNEILDIAKNSKDLSSLKPLLNTKSMIVRRALARNEHIDESMANILAFDPVLNVSYMATKNPNCTKIRDFSQYKLSNCVLCEKDERELDCTNCENKKIFR
;
A
#
# COMPACT_ATOMS: atom_id res chain seq x y z
N MET A 1 4.38 18.43 -17.25
CA MET A 1 3.04 18.11 -16.72
C MET A 1 3.22 17.17 -15.54
N SER A 2 2.54 17.43 -14.42
CA SER A 2 2.49 16.48 -13.30
C SER A 2 1.48 15.39 -13.62
N LEU A 3 1.82 14.13 -13.32
CA LEU A 3 0.89 13.01 -13.44
C LEU A 3 -0.32 13.22 -12.52
N SER A 4 -1.50 12.79 -12.96
CA SER A 4 -2.68 12.66 -12.14
C SER A 4 -2.50 11.56 -11.08
N LEU A 5 -3.34 11.59 -10.04
CA LEU A 5 -3.31 10.55 -9.02
C LEU A 5 -3.55 9.15 -9.61
N ASN A 6 -4.49 9.00 -10.55
CA ASN A 6 -4.78 7.70 -11.16
C ASN A 6 -3.61 7.17 -11.99
N GLU A 7 -2.91 8.03 -12.72
CA GLU A 7 -1.68 7.63 -13.43
C GLU A 7 -0.59 7.18 -12.47
N ILE A 8 -0.42 7.88 -11.33
CA ILE A 8 0.56 7.49 -10.31
C ILE A 8 0.17 6.15 -9.66
N LEU A 9 -1.11 5.93 -9.38
CA LEU A 9 -1.60 4.66 -8.83
C LEU A 9 -1.41 3.51 -9.82
N ASP A 10 -1.62 3.77 -11.11
CA ASP A 10 -1.39 2.77 -12.15
C ASP A 10 0.09 2.38 -12.25
N ILE A 11 1.00 3.36 -12.23
CA ILE A 11 2.45 3.11 -12.16
C ILE A 11 2.79 2.32 -10.90
N ALA A 12 2.32 2.77 -9.72
CA ALA A 12 2.63 2.15 -8.44
C ALA A 12 2.24 0.67 -8.42
N LYS A 13 1.07 0.34 -8.98
CA LYS A 13 0.52 -1.01 -8.97
C LYS A 13 1.11 -1.94 -10.04
N ASN A 14 1.32 -1.43 -11.25
CA ASN A 14 1.55 -2.29 -12.43
C ASN A 14 2.96 -2.16 -13.04
N SER A 15 3.70 -1.09 -12.74
CA SER A 15 5.02 -0.90 -13.35
C SER A 15 6.00 -1.97 -12.90
N LYS A 16 6.81 -2.44 -13.84
CA LYS A 16 7.97 -3.33 -13.62
C LYS A 16 9.28 -2.55 -13.50
N ASP A 17 9.26 -1.27 -13.83
CA ASP A 17 10.45 -0.43 -13.82
C ASP A 17 10.70 0.11 -12.41
N LEU A 18 11.68 -0.48 -11.72
CA LEU A 18 12.09 -0.07 -10.38
C LEU A 18 12.49 1.41 -10.32
N SER A 19 12.98 2.02 -11.42
CA SER A 19 13.36 3.43 -11.42
C SER A 19 12.14 4.35 -11.31
N SER A 20 11.02 4.00 -11.95
CA SER A 20 9.73 4.66 -11.78
C SER A 20 9.08 4.42 -10.40
N LEU A 21 9.33 3.24 -9.79
CA LEU A 21 8.69 2.83 -8.53
C LEU A 21 9.38 3.40 -7.29
N LYS A 22 10.72 3.44 -7.26
CA LYS A 22 11.50 3.87 -6.08
C LYS A 22 11.12 5.26 -5.54
N PRO A 23 10.90 6.29 -6.37
CA PRO A 23 10.46 7.60 -5.88
C PRO A 23 9.13 7.55 -5.11
N LEU A 24 8.26 6.58 -5.43
CA LEU A 24 6.94 6.46 -4.83
C LEU A 24 6.98 5.99 -3.37
N LEU A 25 8.08 5.42 -2.89
CA LEU A 25 8.27 5.10 -1.46
C LEU A 25 8.15 6.34 -0.56
N ASN A 26 8.61 7.49 -1.06
CA ASN A 26 8.73 8.72 -0.29
C ASN A 26 7.55 9.68 -0.48
N THR A 27 6.52 9.28 -1.24
CA THR A 27 5.32 10.11 -1.43
C THR A 27 4.55 10.26 -0.11
N LYS A 28 3.95 11.43 0.11
CA LYS A 28 3.05 11.65 1.26
C LYS A 28 1.73 10.87 1.13
N SER A 29 1.37 10.48 -0.10
CA SER A 29 0.10 9.80 -0.38
C SER A 29 0.11 8.35 0.10
N MET A 30 -0.58 8.05 1.20
CA MET A 30 -0.66 6.69 1.73
C MET A 30 -1.26 5.69 0.73
N ILE A 31 -2.20 6.12 -0.12
CA ILE A 31 -2.83 5.24 -1.12
C ILE A 31 -1.83 4.85 -2.21
N VAL A 32 -0.91 5.75 -2.58
CA VAL A 32 0.16 5.40 -3.52
C VAL A 32 1.14 4.42 -2.89
N ARG A 33 1.53 4.62 -1.63
CA ARG A 33 2.40 3.66 -0.92
C ARG A 33 1.74 2.31 -0.71
N ARG A 34 0.42 2.26 -0.47
CA ARG A 34 -0.34 1.00 -0.37
C ARG A 34 -0.43 0.28 -1.71
N ALA A 35 -0.67 1.00 -2.80
CA ALA A 35 -0.65 0.43 -4.15
C ALA A 35 0.73 -0.14 -4.50
N LEU A 36 1.79 0.61 -4.15
CA LEU A 36 3.18 0.16 -4.31
C LEU A 36 3.47 -1.12 -3.51
N ALA A 37 3.00 -1.20 -2.26
CA ALA A 37 3.16 -2.38 -1.42
C ALA A 37 2.53 -3.66 -2.00
N ARG A 38 1.53 -3.52 -2.88
CA ARG A 38 0.86 -4.62 -3.58
C ARG A 38 1.52 -5.02 -4.89
N ASN A 39 2.46 -4.22 -5.39
CA ASN A 39 3.11 -4.50 -6.66
C ASN A 39 4.14 -5.63 -6.49
N GLU A 40 3.94 -6.73 -7.22
CA GLU A 40 4.78 -7.94 -7.17
C GLU A 40 6.18 -7.75 -7.78
N HIS A 41 6.41 -6.63 -8.48
CA HIS A 41 7.66 -6.31 -9.15
C HIS A 41 8.57 -5.39 -8.34
N ILE A 42 8.15 -4.90 -7.17
CA ILE A 42 9.04 -4.16 -6.27
C ILE A 42 10.13 -5.10 -5.73
N ASP A 43 11.33 -4.59 -5.48
CA ASP A 43 12.38 -5.41 -4.90
C ASP A 43 12.19 -5.65 -3.38
N GLU A 44 12.95 -6.59 -2.83
CA GLU A 44 12.90 -6.94 -1.40
C GLU A 44 13.14 -5.73 -0.49
N SER A 45 14.06 -4.84 -0.85
CA SER A 45 14.37 -3.65 -0.05
C SER A 45 13.16 -2.73 0.03
N MET A 46 12.49 -2.50 -1.09
CA MET A 46 11.25 -1.71 -1.16
C MET A 46 10.13 -2.33 -0.33
N ALA A 47 9.90 -3.64 -0.48
CA ALA A 47 8.88 -4.37 0.27
C ALA A 47 9.14 -4.29 1.78
N ASN A 48 10.38 -4.49 2.20
CA ASN A 48 10.80 -4.44 3.60
C ASN A 48 10.69 -3.02 4.19
N ILE A 49 10.99 -1.97 3.43
CA ILE A 49 10.75 -0.58 3.86
C ILE A 49 9.26 -0.35 4.12
N LEU A 50 8.41 -0.76 3.17
CA LEU A 50 6.96 -0.59 3.29
C LEU A 50 6.37 -1.43 4.41
N ALA A 51 6.96 -2.59 4.74
CA ALA A 51 6.54 -3.42 5.88
C ALA A 51 6.60 -2.68 7.22
N PHE A 52 7.41 -1.63 7.34
CA PHE A 52 7.47 -0.75 8.52
C PHE A 52 6.93 0.66 8.25
N ASP A 53 6.08 0.84 7.23
CA ASP A 53 5.39 2.11 6.98
C ASP A 53 4.62 2.56 8.24
N PRO A 54 4.63 3.86 8.57
CA PRO A 54 3.89 4.38 9.72
C PRO A 54 2.38 4.18 9.60
N VAL A 55 1.85 4.03 8.39
CA VAL A 55 0.42 3.78 8.15
C VAL A 55 0.17 2.27 8.11
N LEU A 56 -0.67 1.80 9.05
CA LEU A 56 -0.89 0.38 9.29
C LEU A 56 -1.44 -0.38 8.07
N ASN A 57 -2.26 0.25 7.22
CA ASN A 57 -2.79 -0.37 6.00
C ASN A 57 -1.72 -0.57 4.91
N VAL A 58 -0.71 0.30 4.82
CA VAL A 58 0.42 0.15 3.89
C VAL A 58 1.29 -0.99 4.40
N SER A 59 1.66 -0.92 5.67
CA SER A 59 2.53 -1.90 6.32
C SER A 59 1.95 -3.31 6.28
N TYR A 60 0.67 -3.47 6.63
CA TYR A 60 0.01 -4.76 6.57
C TYR A 60 -0.01 -5.34 5.15
N MET A 61 -0.24 -4.52 4.14
CA MET A 61 -0.21 -4.97 2.74
C MET A 61 1.20 -5.34 2.28
N ALA A 62 2.21 -4.59 2.69
CA ALA A 62 3.60 -4.89 2.37
C ALA A 62 4.06 -6.22 2.95
N THR A 63 3.62 -6.57 4.17
CA THR A 63 3.93 -7.89 4.76
C THR A 63 3.31 -9.08 4.04
N LYS A 64 2.34 -8.84 3.15
CA LYS A 64 1.77 -9.87 2.26
C LYS A 64 2.47 -9.95 0.90
N ASN A 65 3.36 -9.02 0.59
CA ASN A 65 4.07 -9.00 -0.69
C ASN A 65 5.04 -10.20 -0.75
N PRO A 66 5.10 -10.94 -1.88
CA PRO A 66 5.99 -12.10 -2.01
C PRO A 66 7.48 -11.77 -1.83
N ASN A 67 7.88 -10.52 -2.06
CA ASN A 67 9.27 -10.07 -1.92
C ASN A 67 9.57 -9.54 -0.50
N CYS A 68 8.58 -9.48 0.40
CA CYS A 68 8.80 -9.06 1.77
C CYS A 68 9.41 -10.20 2.60
N THR A 69 10.59 -9.98 3.16
CA THR A 69 11.29 -10.94 4.03
C THR A 69 11.24 -10.55 5.50
N LYS A 70 10.74 -9.34 5.82
CA LYS A 70 10.56 -8.87 7.19
C LYS A 70 9.16 -9.17 7.71
N ILE A 71 9.11 -9.54 8.99
CA ILE A 71 7.86 -9.73 9.73
C ILE A 71 7.67 -8.53 10.65
N ARG A 72 6.50 -7.91 10.57
CA ARG A 72 6.02 -6.95 11.57
C ARG A 72 4.97 -7.65 12.42
N ASP A 73 5.09 -7.54 13.74
CA ASP A 73 4.06 -8.02 14.64
C ASP A 73 2.87 -7.05 14.64
N PHE A 74 1.69 -7.58 14.31
CA PHE A 74 0.44 -6.84 14.33
C PHE A 74 -0.45 -7.18 15.52
N SER A 75 -0.02 -8.07 16.43
CA SER A 75 -0.81 -8.59 17.55
C SER A 75 -1.35 -7.51 18.50
N GLN A 76 -0.63 -6.39 18.62
CA GLN A 76 -1.02 -5.26 19.47
C GLN A 76 -2.08 -4.36 18.83
N TYR A 77 -2.41 -4.55 17.55
CA TYR A 77 -3.36 -3.71 16.83
C TYR A 77 -4.69 -4.42 16.65
N LYS A 78 -5.79 -3.72 16.92
CA LYS A 78 -7.11 -4.11 16.45
C LYS A 78 -7.24 -3.74 14.97
N LEU A 79 -6.88 -4.67 14.07
CA LEU A 79 -6.90 -4.42 12.63
C LEU A 79 -8.32 -4.13 12.15
N SER A 80 -8.54 -2.92 11.64
CA SER A 80 -9.84 -2.53 11.09
C SER A 80 -10.02 -3.08 9.68
N ASN A 81 -11.28 -3.09 9.21
CA ASN A 81 -11.59 -3.47 7.83
C ASN A 81 -10.85 -2.60 6.79
N CYS A 82 -10.46 -1.37 7.14
CA CYS A 82 -9.67 -0.51 6.25
C CYS A 82 -8.21 -0.97 6.12
N VAL A 83 -7.65 -1.58 7.17
CA VAL A 83 -6.30 -2.17 7.15
C VAL A 83 -6.30 -3.46 6.35
N LEU A 84 -7.33 -4.29 6.54
CA LEU A 84 -7.50 -5.57 5.86
C LEU A 84 -8.12 -5.46 4.47
N CYS A 85 -8.55 -4.25 4.06
CA CYS A 85 -9.29 -4.02 2.83
C CYS A 85 -8.48 -4.55 1.63
N GLU A 86 -9.12 -5.23 0.69
CA GLU A 86 -8.46 -5.70 -0.54
C GLU A 86 -8.85 -4.90 -1.79
N LYS A 87 -9.67 -3.84 -1.63
CA LYS A 87 -10.05 -2.97 -2.75
C LYS A 87 -8.83 -2.27 -3.34
N ASP A 88 -8.85 -2.19 -4.67
CA ASP A 88 -7.90 -1.45 -5.50
C ASP A 88 -7.92 0.03 -5.14
N GLU A 89 -6.74 0.62 -4.99
CA GLU A 89 -6.58 2.03 -4.64
C GLU A 89 -7.17 2.99 -5.67
N ARG A 90 -7.27 2.57 -6.94
CA ARG A 90 -7.89 3.34 -8.04
C ARG A 90 -9.42 3.42 -7.91
N GLU A 91 -10.02 2.55 -7.11
CA GLU A 91 -11.48 2.44 -6.91
C GLU A 91 -11.89 2.77 -5.46
N LEU A 92 -10.95 3.19 -4.62
CA LEU A 92 -11.24 3.48 -3.21
C LEU A 92 -12.02 4.78 -3.05
N ASP A 93 -13.29 4.66 -2.68
CA ASP A 93 -14.05 5.73 -2.04
C ASP A 93 -14.21 5.46 -0.54
N CYS A 94 -13.24 5.94 0.25
CA CYS A 94 -13.29 5.84 1.72
C CYS A 94 -14.34 6.76 2.37
N THR A 95 -14.89 7.72 1.62
CA THR A 95 -15.92 8.62 2.14
C THR A 95 -17.24 7.87 2.24
N ASN A 96 -17.60 7.14 1.17
CA ASN A 96 -18.86 6.41 1.05
C ASN A 96 -18.71 4.88 1.22
N CYS A 97 -17.59 4.41 1.75
CA CYS A 97 -17.36 2.97 1.94
C CYS A 97 -18.32 2.36 2.97
N GLU A 98 -19.05 1.32 2.57
CA GLU A 98 -19.97 0.56 3.43
C GLU A 98 -19.26 -0.07 4.65
N ASN A 99 -17.99 -0.44 4.49
CA ASN A 99 -17.18 -1.06 5.54
C ASN A 99 -16.63 -0.06 6.57
N LYS A 100 -16.86 1.25 6.41
CA LYS A 100 -16.32 2.32 7.29
C LYS A 100 -16.85 2.25 8.72
N LYS A 101 -18.00 1.61 8.94
CA LYS A 101 -18.73 1.63 10.23
C LYS A 101 -18.58 0.36 11.07
N ILE A 102 -17.83 -0.65 10.61
CA ILE A 102 -17.70 -1.90 11.37
C ILE A 102 -16.53 -1.77 12.35
N PHE A 103 -16.73 -1.01 13.42
CA PHE A 103 -15.97 -1.17 14.65
C PHE A 103 -16.66 -2.28 15.45
N ARG A 104 -16.35 -3.54 15.16
CA ARG A 104 -16.64 -4.63 16.10
C ARG A 104 -15.48 -4.73 17.06
#